data_AF-A0A7T5RW93-F1
#
_entry.id   AF-A0A7T5RW93-F1
#
_cell.length_a   1.000
_cell.length_b   1.000
_cell.length_c   1.000
_cell.angle_alpha   90.00
_cell.angle_beta   90.00
_cell.angle_gamma   90.00
#
_symmetry.space_group_name_H-M   'P 1'
#
loop_
_entity.id
_entity.type
_entity.pdbx_description
1 polymer ?
#
loop_
_entity_poly.entity_id
_entity_poly.type
_entity_poly.pdbx_seq_one_letter_code
_entity_poly.pdbx_strand_id
1 'polypeptide(L)'
;MTAQIIFFVAVALFIVLLLRRFTMIESVWLFIIRIAKAFLAIILSLLNKIKSGVSDRTKAVRVPRFNPGGLNTPRRAVNTSQGDSNFWKEEALGDRAELMTHYEEGEALFKSGKLEEAERFFLTAATRNPKDSKVYARLGLIYLQRKSYSDAIEALKVAVKLDKYNPSRHYNLALAYEGKNDNQRAIATIREAISLDPVSPKYRALLEQLLNKK
;
A
#
# COMPACT_ATOMS: atom_id res chain seq x y z
N MET A 1 33.15 -46.89 21.98
CA MET A 1 32.04 -46.47 22.88
C MET A 1 32.41 -45.26 23.75
N THR A 2 33.61 -45.19 24.33
CA THR A 2 34.04 -44.06 25.19
C THR A 2 34.08 -42.70 24.48
N ALA A 3 34.52 -42.63 23.22
CA ALA A 3 34.61 -41.38 22.46
C ALA A 3 33.24 -40.73 22.17
N GLN A 4 32.19 -41.53 21.92
CA GLN A 4 30.84 -41.02 21.71
C GLN A 4 30.26 -40.41 22.98
N ILE A 5 30.51 -41.03 24.14
CA ILE A 5 30.05 -40.50 25.44
C ILE A 5 30.70 -39.14 25.72
N ILE A 6 32.01 -39.01 25.50
CA ILE A 6 32.73 -37.74 25.69
C ILE A 6 32.18 -36.65 24.77
N PHE A 7 31.88 -36.98 23.50
CA PHE A 7 31.30 -36.05 22.55
C PHE A 7 29.94 -35.52 23.02
N PHE A 8 29.02 -36.40 23.46
CA PHE A 8 27.70 -35.97 23.93
C PHE A 8 27.77 -35.13 25.21
N VAL A 9 28.69 -35.45 26.13
CA VAL A 9 28.92 -34.65 27.34
C VAL A 9 29.45 -33.26 26.97
N ALA A 10 30.39 -33.16 26.02
CA ALA A 10 30.92 -31.88 25.56
C ALA A 10 29.83 -31.00 24.89
N VAL A 11 28.96 -31.60 24.07
CA VAL A 11 27.84 -30.90 23.43
C VAL A 11 26.82 -30.42 24.46
N ALA A 12 26.47 -31.24 25.45
CA ALA A 12 25.56 -30.84 26.53
C ALA A 12 26.12 -29.66 27.34
N LEU A 13 27.41 -29.70 27.69
CA LEU A 13 28.08 -28.59 28.38
C LEU A 13 28.13 -27.32 27.51
N PHE A 14 28.37 -27.45 26.20
CA PHE A 14 28.36 -26.33 25.27
C PHE A 14 26.98 -25.68 25.17
N ILE A 15 25.90 -26.48 25.14
CA ILE A 15 24.52 -25.98 25.15
C ILE A 15 24.21 -25.27 26.46
N VAL A 16 24.62 -25.83 27.61
CA VAL A 16 24.45 -25.18 28.93
C VAL A 16 25.20 -23.86 28.99
N LEU A 17 26.41 -23.78 28.43
CA LEU A 17 27.19 -22.54 28.34
C LEU A 17 26.56 -21.51 27.39
N LEU A 18 25.99 -21.95 26.26
CA LEU A 18 25.24 -21.09 25.34
C LEU A 18 23.99 -20.52 26.00
N LEU A 19 23.23 -21.35 26.71
CA LEU A 19 22.05 -20.92 27.47
C LEU A 19 22.44 -19.93 28.57
N ARG A 20 23.50 -20.22 29.32
CA ARG A 20 24.04 -19.31 30.35
C ARG A 20 24.51 -17.97 29.76
N ARG A 21 25.05 -17.96 28.55
CA ARG A 21 25.47 -16.74 27.85
C ARG A 21 24.27 -15.91 27.36
N PHE A 22 23.18 -16.57 26.98
CA PHE A 22 21.97 -15.90 26.47
C PHE A 22 21.05 -15.37 27.58
N THR A 23 21.05 -16.00 28.76
CA THR A 23 20.27 -15.55 29.93
C THR A 23 20.88 -14.35 30.66
N MET A 24 22.12 -13.93 30.32
CA MET A 24 22.88 -12.94 31.10
C MET A 24 22.89 -11.52 30.51
N ILE A 25 22.05 -11.22 29.52
CA ILE A 25 21.94 -9.85 28.98
C ILE A 25 20.64 -9.21 29.48
N GLU A 26 20.53 -8.98 30.79
CA GLU A 26 19.44 -8.20 31.38
C GLU A 26 19.26 -6.85 30.67
N SER A 27 20.35 -6.28 30.15
CA SER A 27 20.33 -5.04 29.36
C SER A 27 19.56 -5.17 28.05
N VAL A 28 19.51 -6.34 27.40
CA VAL A 28 18.73 -6.58 26.18
C VAL A 28 17.24 -6.73 26.51
N TRP A 29 16.92 -7.42 27.59
CA TRP A 29 15.53 -7.48 28.09
C TRP A 29 15.00 -6.10 28.48
N LEU A 30 15.80 -5.30 29.19
CA LEU A 30 15.45 -3.91 29.52
C LEU A 30 15.32 -3.03 28.26
N PHE A 31 16.15 -3.26 27.25
CA PHE A 31 16.05 -2.54 25.96
C PHE A 31 14.75 -2.90 25.22
N ILE A 32 14.39 -4.18 25.16
CA ILE A 32 13.13 -4.65 24.56
C ILE A 32 11.93 -4.08 25.32
N ILE A 33 11.96 -4.08 26.66
CA ILE A 33 10.89 -3.49 27.48
C ILE A 33 10.78 -1.98 27.23
N ARG A 34 11.89 -1.25 27.07
CA ARG A 34 11.88 0.18 26.74
C ARG A 34 11.26 0.43 25.37
N ILE A 35 11.61 -0.37 24.37
CA ILE A 35 11.02 -0.29 23.02
C ILE A 35 9.51 -0.60 23.09
N ALA A 36 9.12 -1.66 23.78
CA ALA A 36 7.72 -2.05 23.92
C ALA A 36 6.88 -0.96 24.61
N LYS A 37 7.41 -0.32 25.67
CA LYS A 37 6.76 0.81 26.35
C LYS A 37 6.63 2.03 25.44
N ALA A 38 7.66 2.36 24.66
CA ALA A 38 7.61 3.46 23.70
C ALA A 38 6.56 3.21 22.61
N PHE A 39 6.48 1.97 22.12
CA PHE A 39 5.49 1.58 21.12
C PHE A 39 4.06 1.65 21.68
N LEU A 40 3.84 1.18 22.91
CA LEU A 40 2.57 1.27 23.61
C LEU A 40 2.12 2.73 23.81
N ALA A 41 3.05 3.63 24.16
CA ALA A 41 2.75 5.06 24.31
C ALA A 41 2.34 5.72 23.00
N ILE A 42 2.96 5.33 21.87
CA ILE A 42 2.58 5.81 20.54
C ILE A 42 1.17 5.32 20.19
N ILE A 43 0.86 4.05 20.44
CA ILE A 43 -0.49 3.49 20.21
C ILE A 43 -1.54 4.22 21.05
N LEU A 44 -1.27 4.44 22.34
CA LEU A 44 -2.18 5.18 23.23
C LEU A 44 -2.37 6.64 22.78
N SER A 45 -1.31 7.30 22.31
CA SER A 45 -1.38 8.66 21.76
C SER A 45 -2.28 8.71 20.51
N LEU A 46 -2.15 7.74 19.61
CA LEU A 46 -3.00 7.63 18.42
C LEU A 46 -4.47 7.38 18.79
N LEU A 47 -4.73 6.50 19.76
CA LEU A 47 -6.08 6.25 20.26
C LEU A 47 -6.71 7.49 20.91
N ASN A 48 -5.93 8.26 21.68
CA ASN A 48 -6.42 9.49 22.31
C ASN A 48 -6.74 10.57 21.26
N LYS A 49 -5.95 10.65 20.19
CA LYS A 49 -6.18 11.57 19.06
C LYS A 49 -7.45 11.25 18.27
N ILE A 50 -7.84 9.97 18.20
CA ILE A 50 -9.12 9.54 17.61
C ILE A 50 -10.29 9.93 18.53
N LYS A 51 -10.13 9.78 19.85
CA LYS A 51 -11.18 10.11 20.83
C LYS A 51 -11.46 11.62 20.90
N SER A 52 -10.44 12.48 20.75
CA SER A 52 -10.63 13.94 20.69
C SER A 52 -11.19 14.42 19.34
N GLY A 53 -10.90 13.74 18.23
CA GLY A 53 -11.45 14.08 16.90
C GLY A 53 -12.96 13.85 16.73
N VAL A 54 -13.58 13.07 17.62
CA VAL A 54 -15.03 12.80 17.62
C VAL A 54 -15.81 13.78 18.52
N SER A 55 -15.14 14.51 19.42
CA SER A 55 -15.82 15.43 20.36
C SER A 55 -16.12 16.83 19.80
N ASP A 56 -15.44 17.26 18.73
CA ASP A 56 -15.59 18.61 18.18
C ASP A 56 -16.62 18.73 17.04
N ARG A 57 -17.19 17.61 16.57
CA ARG A 57 -18.23 17.61 15.51
C ARG A 57 -19.67 17.51 16.01
N THR A 58 -19.91 17.55 17.32
CA THR A 58 -21.29 17.45 17.89
C THR A 58 -21.81 18.74 18.53
N LYS A 59 -21.09 19.87 18.42
CA LYS A 59 -21.55 21.17 18.94
C LYS A 59 -21.72 22.22 17.84
N ALA A 60 -22.55 21.97 16.83
CA ALA A 60 -23.04 23.03 15.94
C ALA A 60 -24.31 22.65 15.16
N VAL A 61 -25.41 22.28 15.82
CA VAL A 61 -26.75 22.45 15.21
C VAL A 61 -27.74 22.86 16.30
N ARG A 62 -28.03 24.17 16.36
CA ARG A 62 -29.11 24.75 17.17
C ARG A 62 -30.36 24.78 16.28
N VAL A 63 -31.32 23.90 16.56
CA VAL A 63 -32.66 23.95 15.95
C VAL A 63 -33.58 24.87 16.77
N PRO A 64 -34.23 25.89 16.17
CA PRO A 64 -35.21 26.71 16.87
C PRO A 64 -36.55 25.96 17.02
N ARG A 65 -37.16 26.08 18.22
CA ARG A 65 -38.51 25.60 18.53
C ARG A 65 -39.56 26.48 17.84
N PHE A 66 -40.49 25.86 17.13
CA PHE A 66 -41.80 26.45 16.85
C PHE A 66 -42.90 25.46 17.24
N ASN A 67 -43.80 25.89 18.12
CA ASN A 67 -45.07 25.26 18.47
C ASN A 67 -46.10 26.39 18.56
N PRO A 68 -47.22 26.31 17.84
CA PRO A 68 -48.46 25.81 18.46
C PRO A 68 -49.20 24.84 17.51
N GLY A 69 -49.90 23.80 17.93
CA GLY A 69 -51.00 23.78 18.89
C GLY A 69 -52.33 23.82 18.12
N GLY A 70 -52.96 22.65 17.88
CA GLY A 70 -54.34 22.59 17.33
C GLY A 70 -54.79 21.27 16.67
N LEU A 71 -55.16 20.28 17.49
CA LEU A 71 -56.30 19.34 17.34
C LEU A 71 -56.35 18.26 16.22
N ASN A 72 -55.93 17.05 16.62
CA ASN A 72 -56.63 15.74 16.57
C ASN A 72 -57.52 15.33 15.36
N THR A 73 -56.97 14.42 14.51
CA THR A 73 -57.42 13.07 14.04
C THR A 73 -58.89 12.79 13.62
N PRO A 74 -59.23 11.77 12.76
CA PRO A 74 -58.45 10.58 12.35
C PRO A 74 -58.53 10.11 10.86
N ARG A 75 -57.42 9.50 10.40
CA ARG A 75 -57.29 8.21 9.66
C ARG A 75 -58.35 7.81 8.61
N ARG A 76 -57.97 7.78 7.33
CA ARG A 76 -58.24 6.65 6.39
C ARG A 76 -57.32 6.71 5.16
N ALA A 77 -56.75 5.55 4.84
CA ALA A 77 -55.84 5.30 3.72
C ALA A 77 -56.52 5.47 2.35
N VAL A 78 -55.78 5.88 1.31
CA VAL A 78 -55.59 5.13 0.04
C VAL A 78 -54.31 5.62 -0.66
N ASN A 79 -53.64 4.64 -1.29
CA ASN A 79 -52.38 4.56 -2.00
C ASN A 79 -52.01 5.63 -3.05
N THR A 80 -50.76 6.07 -2.93
CA THR A 80 -49.70 6.25 -3.94
C THR A 80 -50.08 6.57 -5.40
N SER A 81 -49.83 7.81 -5.79
CA SER A 81 -49.16 8.12 -7.06
C SER A 81 -48.56 9.52 -7.00
N GLN A 82 -47.30 9.64 -7.41
CA GLN A 82 -46.52 10.87 -7.60
C GLN A 82 -45.83 11.46 -6.36
N GLY A 83 -44.51 11.33 -6.36
CA GLY A 83 -43.57 11.98 -5.44
C GLY A 83 -42.27 11.19 -5.46
N ASP A 84 -41.14 11.86 -5.73
CA ASP A 84 -39.77 11.36 -5.60
C ASP A 84 -39.07 10.90 -6.89
N SER A 85 -39.15 11.74 -7.94
CA SER A 85 -38.26 11.68 -9.11
C SER A 85 -36.78 12.02 -8.82
N ASN A 86 -36.37 12.04 -7.55
CA ASN A 86 -35.00 12.37 -7.13
C ASN A 86 -34.34 11.27 -6.30
N PHE A 87 -35.07 10.27 -5.81
CA PHE A 87 -34.51 9.13 -5.07
C PHE A 87 -33.53 8.31 -5.94
N TRP A 88 -33.95 7.99 -7.17
CA TRP A 88 -33.12 7.24 -8.12
C TRP A 88 -31.92 8.01 -8.66
N LYS A 89 -31.82 9.34 -8.47
CA LYS A 89 -30.68 10.12 -8.98
C LYS A 89 -29.45 9.99 -8.09
N GLU A 90 -29.63 9.91 -6.78
CA GLU A 90 -28.53 9.70 -5.83
C GLU A 90 -28.07 8.24 -5.82
N GLU A 91 -29.01 7.29 -5.91
CA GLU A 91 -28.69 5.86 -5.98
C GLU A 91 -28.07 5.47 -7.35
N ALA A 92 -28.59 6.00 -8.47
CA ALA A 92 -27.99 5.76 -9.79
C ALA A 92 -26.66 6.52 -10.02
N LEU A 93 -26.30 7.50 -9.18
CA LEU A 93 -24.97 8.10 -9.18
C LEU A 93 -23.94 7.19 -8.49
N GLY A 94 -24.38 6.39 -7.50
CA GLY A 94 -23.60 5.30 -6.92
C GLY A 94 -23.30 4.21 -7.95
N ASP A 95 -24.34 3.80 -8.70
CA ASP A 95 -24.22 2.74 -9.73
C ASP A 95 -23.56 3.23 -11.04
N ARG A 96 -23.65 4.52 -11.38
CA ARG A 96 -22.85 5.11 -12.49
C ARG A 96 -21.40 5.35 -12.11
N ALA A 97 -21.09 5.59 -10.84
CA ALA A 97 -19.73 5.53 -10.32
C ALA A 97 -19.24 4.06 -10.24
N GLU A 98 -20.15 3.09 -10.14
CA GLU A 98 -19.89 1.65 -10.20
C GLU A 98 -19.49 1.15 -11.61
N LEU A 99 -19.74 1.96 -12.66
CA LEU A 99 -19.27 1.67 -14.03
C LEU A 99 -17.77 1.96 -14.25
N MET A 100 -17.13 2.75 -13.39
CA MET A 100 -15.71 3.07 -13.49
C MET A 100 -14.92 2.35 -12.39
N THR A 101 -13.96 1.52 -12.80
CA THR A 101 -13.04 0.92 -11.85
C THR A 101 -12.11 2.00 -11.27
N HIS A 102 -11.72 1.88 -10.00
CA HIS A 102 -10.75 2.81 -9.39
C HIS A 102 -9.42 2.86 -10.19
N TYR A 103 -9.13 1.81 -10.97
CA TYR A 103 -8.00 1.81 -11.90
C TYR A 103 -8.19 2.81 -13.05
N GLU A 104 -9.38 2.87 -13.66
CA GLU A 104 -9.67 3.78 -14.78
C GLU A 104 -9.65 5.25 -14.35
N GLU A 105 -10.17 5.55 -13.16
CA GLU A 105 -10.08 6.88 -12.56
C GLU A 105 -8.62 7.26 -12.27
N GLY A 106 -7.86 6.34 -11.68
CA GLY A 106 -6.42 6.51 -11.48
C GLY A 106 -5.67 6.74 -12.80
N GLU A 107 -6.02 6.02 -13.86
CA GLU A 107 -5.43 6.17 -15.19
C GLU A 107 -5.76 7.53 -15.82
N ALA A 108 -6.99 8.01 -15.70
CA ALA A 108 -7.40 9.32 -16.19
C ALA A 108 -6.63 10.46 -15.49
N LEU A 109 -6.50 10.36 -14.16
CA LEU A 109 -5.72 11.31 -13.36
C LEU A 109 -4.23 11.26 -13.67
N PHE A 110 -3.68 10.06 -13.85
CA PHE A 110 -2.29 9.85 -14.25
C PHE A 110 -1.98 10.52 -15.58
N LYS A 111 -2.83 10.32 -16.60
CA LYS A 111 -2.71 10.97 -17.91
C LYS A 111 -2.86 12.49 -17.84
N SER A 112 -3.62 12.99 -16.87
CA SER A 112 -3.80 14.42 -16.61
C SER A 112 -2.67 15.03 -15.77
N GLY A 113 -1.65 14.25 -15.39
CA GLY A 113 -0.51 14.70 -14.58
C GLY A 113 -0.81 14.88 -13.09
N LYS A 114 -2.01 14.55 -12.63
CA LYS A 114 -2.44 14.65 -11.22
C LYS A 114 -1.97 13.43 -10.42
N LEU A 115 -0.66 13.33 -10.22
CA LEU A 115 -0.02 12.12 -9.69
C LEU A 115 -0.49 11.77 -8.27
N GLU A 116 -0.76 12.76 -7.41
CA GLU A 116 -1.17 12.56 -6.00
C GLU A 116 -2.60 12.02 -5.90
N GLU A 117 -3.47 12.48 -6.80
CA GLU A 117 -4.82 11.93 -6.93
C GLU A 117 -4.76 10.52 -7.52
N ALA A 118 -4.00 10.33 -8.61
CA ALA A 118 -3.86 9.04 -9.27
C ALA A 118 -3.34 7.94 -8.33
N GLU A 119 -2.34 8.26 -7.49
CA GLU A 119 -1.81 7.33 -6.50
C GLU A 119 -2.89 6.82 -5.53
N ARG A 120 -3.75 7.70 -5.02
CA ARG A 120 -4.83 7.32 -4.08
C ARG A 120 -5.80 6.33 -4.72
N PHE A 121 -6.16 6.55 -5.98
CA PHE A 121 -7.02 5.63 -6.73
C PHE A 121 -6.33 4.30 -7.00
N PHE A 122 -5.05 4.30 -7.38
CA PHE A 122 -4.29 3.06 -7.57
C PHE A 122 -4.07 2.28 -6.26
N LEU A 123 -3.85 2.94 -5.12
CA LEU A 123 -3.77 2.28 -3.81
C LEU A 123 -5.10 1.62 -3.43
N THR A 124 -6.22 2.30 -3.74
CA THR A 124 -7.55 1.72 -3.53
C THR A 124 -7.79 0.53 -4.45
N ALA A 125 -7.40 0.64 -5.73
CA ALA A 125 -7.45 -0.46 -6.70
C ALA A 125 -6.60 -1.66 -6.25
N ALA A 126 -5.39 -1.43 -5.70
CA ALA A 126 -4.53 -2.48 -5.17
C ALA A 126 -5.14 -3.18 -3.94
N THR A 127 -5.90 -2.44 -3.13
CA THR A 127 -6.63 -3.00 -1.98
C THR A 127 -7.78 -3.89 -2.43
N ARG A 128 -8.49 -3.49 -3.50
CA ARG A 128 -9.63 -4.24 -4.06
C ARG A 128 -9.18 -5.46 -4.86
N ASN A 129 -8.10 -5.34 -5.62
CA ASN A 129 -7.51 -6.42 -6.41
C ASN A 129 -5.98 -6.48 -6.25
N PRO A 130 -5.48 -7.15 -5.19
CA PRO A 130 -4.05 -7.21 -4.88
C PRO A 130 -3.23 -8.07 -5.86
N LYS A 131 -3.87 -8.71 -6.84
CA LYS A 131 -3.20 -9.54 -7.86
C LYS A 131 -3.09 -8.85 -9.22
N ASP A 132 -3.59 -7.62 -9.35
CA ASP A 132 -3.49 -6.89 -10.61
C ASP A 132 -2.11 -6.24 -10.78
N SER A 133 -1.27 -6.84 -11.65
CA SER A 133 0.07 -6.33 -11.95
C SER A 133 0.06 -4.91 -12.53
N LYS A 134 -1.02 -4.50 -13.21
CA LYS A 134 -1.13 -3.19 -13.86
C LYS A 134 -1.16 -2.08 -12.83
N VAL A 135 -1.83 -2.30 -11.70
CA VAL A 135 -1.95 -1.32 -10.61
C VAL A 135 -0.58 -1.02 -10.03
N TYR A 136 0.18 -2.06 -9.66
CA TYR A 136 1.54 -1.89 -9.12
C TYR A 136 2.51 -1.28 -10.14
N ALA A 137 2.35 -1.59 -11.43
CA ALA A 137 3.13 -0.94 -12.48
C ALA A 137 2.85 0.56 -12.58
N ARG A 138 1.60 1.00 -12.39
CA ARG A 138 1.24 2.43 -12.35
C ARG A 138 1.75 3.14 -11.12
N LEU A 139 1.63 2.55 -9.93
CA LEU A 139 2.26 3.06 -8.71
C LEU A 139 3.77 3.23 -8.89
N GLY A 140 4.42 2.22 -9.48
CA GLY A 140 5.85 2.29 -9.82
C GLY A 140 6.22 3.44 -10.75
N LEU A 141 5.42 3.69 -11.79
CA LEU A 141 5.61 4.81 -12.71
C LEU A 141 5.41 6.18 -12.03
N ILE A 142 4.41 6.31 -11.15
CA ILE A 142 4.21 7.53 -10.35
C ILE A 142 5.45 7.80 -9.50
N TYR A 143 5.94 6.78 -8.80
CA TYR A 143 7.12 6.93 -7.94
C TYR A 143 8.40 7.22 -8.74
N LEU A 144 8.56 6.64 -9.93
CA LEU A 144 9.62 7.00 -10.87
C LEU A 144 9.56 8.48 -11.27
N GLN A 145 8.38 8.97 -11.65
CA GLN A 145 8.19 10.36 -12.07
C GLN A 145 8.49 11.35 -10.93
N ARG A 146 8.21 10.97 -9.68
CA ARG A 146 8.57 11.74 -8.49
C ARG A 146 10.01 11.53 -8.00
N LYS A 147 10.80 10.68 -8.68
CA LYS A 147 12.15 10.28 -8.27
C LYS A 147 12.21 9.58 -6.89
N SER A 148 11.08 9.05 -6.43
CA SER A 148 10.96 8.19 -5.24
C SER A 148 11.39 6.76 -5.60
N TYR A 149 12.67 6.58 -5.92
CA TYR A 149 13.17 5.34 -6.50
C TYR A 149 13.02 4.12 -5.59
N SER A 150 13.11 4.29 -4.26
CA SER A 150 12.90 3.19 -3.32
C SER A 150 11.47 2.65 -3.39
N ASP A 151 10.47 3.53 -3.38
CA ASP A 151 9.05 3.14 -3.46
C ASP A 151 8.71 2.57 -4.83
N ALA A 152 9.32 3.12 -5.90
CA ALA A 152 9.21 2.59 -7.25
C ALA A 152 9.72 1.14 -7.33
N ILE A 153 10.90 0.85 -6.75
CA ILE A 153 11.48 -0.50 -6.74
C ILE A 153 10.52 -1.48 -6.05
N GLU A 154 9.97 -1.13 -4.89
CA GLU A 154 9.07 -2.03 -4.16
C GLU A 154 7.76 -2.29 -4.93
N ALA A 155 7.13 -1.25 -5.48
CA ALA A 155 5.94 -1.42 -6.32
C ALA A 155 6.22 -2.27 -7.58
N LEU A 156 7.34 -1.99 -8.26
CA LEU A 156 7.68 -2.67 -9.51
C LEU A 156 8.14 -4.12 -9.30
N LYS A 157 8.76 -4.45 -8.16
CA LYS A 157 9.03 -5.84 -7.78
C LYS A 157 7.74 -6.65 -7.62
N VAL A 158 6.69 -6.06 -7.04
CA VAL A 158 5.37 -6.70 -6.98
C VAL A 158 4.79 -6.87 -8.39
N ALA A 159 4.88 -5.84 -9.23
CA ALA A 159 4.40 -5.91 -10.62
C ALA A 159 5.11 -7.02 -11.43
N VAL A 160 6.43 -7.14 -11.32
CA VAL A 160 7.23 -8.21 -11.96
C VAL A 160 6.86 -9.58 -11.39
N LYS A 161 6.63 -9.70 -10.08
CA LYS A 161 6.22 -10.97 -9.46
C LYS A 161 4.87 -11.45 -9.99
N LEU A 162 3.92 -10.53 -10.19
CA LEU A 162 2.57 -10.84 -10.68
C LEU A 162 2.52 -11.08 -12.19
N ASP A 163 3.39 -10.43 -12.96
CA ASP A 163 3.44 -10.53 -14.42
C ASP A 163 4.90 -10.57 -14.93
N LYS A 164 5.55 -11.72 -14.69
CA LYS A 164 6.99 -11.91 -14.93
C LYS A 164 7.38 -11.96 -16.41
N TYR A 165 6.43 -12.19 -17.32
CA TYR A 165 6.69 -12.31 -18.76
C TYR A 165 6.48 -11.00 -19.51
N ASN A 166 6.15 -9.92 -18.80
CA ASN A 166 5.94 -8.61 -19.41
C ASN A 166 7.24 -7.79 -19.38
N PRO A 167 7.90 -7.57 -20.53
CA PRO A 167 9.20 -6.90 -20.59
C PRO A 167 9.14 -5.46 -20.07
N SER A 168 7.97 -4.80 -20.17
CA SER A 168 7.81 -3.42 -19.66
C SER A 168 7.88 -3.33 -18.13
N ARG A 169 7.59 -4.42 -17.39
CA ARG A 169 7.71 -4.45 -15.93
C ARG A 169 9.17 -4.47 -15.51
N HIS A 170 9.96 -5.32 -16.15
CA HIS A 170 11.41 -5.40 -15.98
C HIS A 170 12.08 -4.09 -16.38
N TYR A 171 11.70 -3.50 -17.51
CA TYR A 171 12.22 -2.20 -17.94
C TYR A 171 11.99 -1.09 -16.91
N ASN A 172 10.77 -0.93 -16.42
CA ASN A 172 10.47 0.08 -15.41
C ASN A 172 11.25 -0.18 -14.11
N LEU A 173 11.40 -1.45 -13.69
CA LEU A 173 12.19 -1.81 -12.52
C LEU A 173 13.68 -1.48 -12.72
N ALA A 174 14.22 -1.70 -13.93
CA ALA A 174 15.59 -1.32 -14.28
C ALA A 174 15.79 0.20 -14.19
N LEU A 175 14.84 1.00 -14.67
CA LEU A 175 14.86 2.46 -14.52
C LEU A 175 14.85 2.89 -13.05
N ALA A 176 14.10 2.18 -12.20
CA ALA A 176 14.04 2.48 -10.78
C ALA A 176 15.37 2.17 -10.07
N TYR A 177 16.01 1.04 -10.42
CA TYR A 177 17.37 0.74 -9.96
C TYR A 177 18.39 1.75 -10.46
N GLU A 178 18.32 2.15 -11.73
CA GLU A 178 19.19 3.18 -12.29
C GLU A 178 19.06 4.50 -11.53
N GLY A 179 17.82 4.96 -11.30
CA GLY A 179 17.59 6.20 -10.55
C GLY A 179 18.12 6.14 -9.11
N LYS A 180 18.17 4.94 -8.53
CA LYS A 180 18.79 4.67 -7.22
C LYS A 180 20.32 4.53 -7.29
N ASN A 181 20.93 4.65 -8.46
CA ASN A 181 22.34 4.37 -8.75
C ASN A 181 22.77 2.91 -8.48
N ASP A 182 21.82 1.97 -8.47
CA ASP A 182 22.10 0.53 -8.39
C ASP A 182 22.27 -0.03 -9.81
N ASN A 183 23.36 0.38 -10.47
CA ASN A 183 23.63 0.02 -11.87
C ASN A 183 23.76 -1.50 -12.06
N GLN A 184 24.26 -2.22 -11.05
CA GLN A 184 24.41 -3.67 -11.11
C GLN A 184 23.03 -4.36 -11.24
N ARG A 185 22.07 -4.00 -10.38
CA ARG A 185 20.71 -4.55 -10.48
C ARG A 185 19.97 -4.02 -11.70
N ALA A 186 20.20 -2.77 -12.10
CA ALA A 186 19.61 -2.22 -13.32
C ALA A 186 20.03 -3.02 -14.56
N ILE A 187 21.33 -3.33 -14.70
CA ILE A 187 21.88 -4.14 -15.82
C ILE A 187 21.31 -5.56 -15.80
N ALA A 188 21.22 -6.20 -14.63
CA ALA A 188 20.63 -7.53 -14.53
C ALA A 188 19.15 -7.51 -14.98
N THR A 189 18.39 -6.53 -14.50
CA THR A 189 16.95 -6.42 -14.75
C THR A 189 16.64 -6.06 -16.21
N ILE A 190 17.42 -5.17 -16.83
CA ILE A 190 17.21 -4.80 -18.24
C ILE A 190 17.51 -5.96 -19.19
N ARG A 191 18.44 -6.85 -18.83
CA ARG A 191 18.70 -8.08 -19.60
C ARG A 191 17.50 -9.02 -19.61
N GLU A 192 16.73 -9.09 -18.52
CA GLU A 192 15.46 -9.82 -18.49
C GLU A 192 14.40 -9.18 -19.40
N ALA A 193 14.33 -7.85 -19.48
CA ALA A 193 13.44 -7.20 -20.45
C ALA A 193 13.83 -7.52 -21.91
N ILE A 194 15.14 -7.55 -22.21
CA ILE A 194 15.68 -7.89 -23.54
C ILE A 194 15.45 -9.36 -23.87
N SER A 195 15.55 -10.28 -22.90
CA SER A 195 15.29 -11.70 -23.16
C SER A 195 13.82 -11.97 -23.52
N LEU A 196 12.91 -11.20 -22.94
CA LEU A 196 11.46 -11.29 -23.18
C LEU A 196 11.02 -10.58 -24.47
N ASP A 197 11.65 -9.44 -24.81
CA ASP A 197 11.45 -8.72 -26.07
C ASP A 197 12.80 -8.23 -26.63
N PRO A 198 13.45 -9.06 -27.46
CA PRO A 198 14.78 -8.77 -27.99
C PRO A 198 14.80 -7.65 -29.02
N VAL A 199 13.66 -7.30 -29.62
CA VAL A 199 13.57 -6.36 -30.75
C VAL A 199 13.35 -4.92 -30.29
N SER A 200 12.93 -4.69 -29.03
CA SER A 200 12.78 -3.35 -28.46
C SER A 200 14.11 -2.56 -28.46
N PRO A 201 14.24 -1.49 -29.25
CA PRO A 201 15.46 -0.67 -29.25
C PRO A 201 15.66 0.06 -27.91
N LYS A 202 14.55 0.43 -27.24
CA LYS A 202 14.58 1.13 -25.94
C LYS A 202 15.27 0.33 -24.84
N TYR A 203 15.20 -1.00 -24.86
CA TYR A 203 15.83 -1.84 -23.84
C TYR A 203 17.33 -1.94 -24.05
N ARG A 204 17.76 -2.08 -25.30
CA ARG A 204 19.19 -2.08 -25.67
C ARG A 204 19.83 -0.73 -25.38
N ALA A 205 19.15 0.37 -25.71
CA ALA A 205 19.63 1.72 -25.42
C ALA A 205 19.87 1.94 -23.91
N LEU A 206 18.96 1.48 -23.05
CA LEU A 206 19.15 1.57 -21.60
C LEU A 206 20.33 0.69 -21.13
N LEU A 207 20.49 -0.53 -21.67
CA LEU A 207 21.63 -1.37 -21.34
C LEU A 207 22.96 -0.71 -21.73
N GLU A 208 23.07 -0.15 -22.94
CA GLU A 208 24.26 0.56 -23.40
C GLU A 208 24.57 1.77 -22.52
N GLN A 209 23.56 2.57 -22.17
CA GLN A 209 23.71 3.68 -21.24
C GLN A 209 24.26 3.24 -19.88
N LEU A 210 23.73 2.14 -19.33
CA LEU A 210 24.16 1.62 -18.03
C LEU A 210 25.59 1.06 -18.07
N LEU A 211 26.01 0.45 -19.17
CA LEU A 211 27.37 -0.08 -19.33
C LEU A 211 28.42 1.02 -19.51
N ASN A 212 28.01 2.18 -20.04
CA ASN A 212 28.90 3.33 -20.25
C ASN A 212 29.05 4.21 -18.99
N LYS A 213 28.22 4.01 -17.95
CA LYS A 213 28.37 4.67 -16.65
C LYS A 213 29.51 4.00 -15.87
N LYS A 214 30.66 4.68 -15.81
CA LYS A 214 31.80 4.33 -14.95
C LYS A 214 31.54 4.73 -13.50
#